data_AF-A0A183FDW0-F1
#
_entry.id   AF-A0A183FDW0-F1
#
_cell.length_a   1.000
_cell.length_b   1.000
_cell.length_c   1.000
_cell.angle_alpha   90.00
_cell.angle_beta   90.00
_cell.angle_gamma   90.00
#
_symmetry.space_group_name_H-M   'P 1'
#
loop_
_entity.id
_entity.type
_entity.pdbx_description
1 polymer ?
#
loop_
_entity_poly.entity_id
_entity_poly.type
_entity_poly.pdbx_seq_one_letter_code
_entity_poly.pdbx_strand_id
1 'polypeptide(L)'
;LLFQLLMIYSESASLSMFTFLCYSIICGFNLFHLSRRWYYNIDGRYDLKQFIRESEPTVRVQYGFAIFTPTVMGLITLSLIELQNGFVHSIFRLFNIIQLLLALAQVSLEFYEVLVRGN
;
A
#
# COMPACT_ATOMS: atom_id res chain seq x y z
N LEU A 1 2.50 4.22 7.02
CA LEU A 1 1.97 2.93 7.50
C LEU A 1 2.12 2.76 9.01
N LEU A 2 3.31 2.88 9.60
CA LEU A 2 3.47 2.84 11.08
C LEU A 2 2.64 3.91 11.80
N PHE A 3 2.69 5.17 11.33
CA PHE A 3 1.84 6.24 11.87
C PHE A 3 0.33 5.92 11.76
N GLN A 4 -0.11 5.29 10.68
CA GLN A 4 -1.51 4.90 10.51
C GLN A 4 -1.94 3.85 11.55
N LEU A 5 -1.09 2.85 11.83
CA LEU A 5 -1.32 1.88 12.90
C LEU A 5 -1.34 2.53 14.29
N LEU A 6 -0.45 3.50 14.53
CA LEU A 6 -0.45 4.26 15.79
C LEU A 6 -1.72 5.09 15.96
N MET A 7 -2.24 5.69 14.89
CA MET A 7 -3.51 6.43 14.92
C MET A 7 -4.69 5.49 15.23
N ILE A 8 -4.75 4.30 14.60
CA ILE A 8 -5.77 3.28 14.92
C ILE A 8 -5.65 2.83 16.38
N TYR A 9 -4.43 2.60 16.87
CA TYR A 9 -4.18 2.21 18.26
C TYR A 9 -4.59 3.30 19.26
N SER A 10 -4.34 4.57 18.93
CA SER A 10 -4.75 5.70 19.78
C SER A 10 -6.27 5.80 19.96
N GLU A 11 -7.04 5.24 19.02
CA GLU A 11 -8.50 5.14 19.06
C GLU A 11 -9.02 3.73 19.40
N SER A 12 -8.16 2.86 19.93
CA SER A 12 -8.58 1.50 20.30
C SER A 12 -9.71 1.47 21.34
N ALA A 13 -9.82 2.48 22.22
CA ALA A 13 -10.87 2.58 23.22
C ALA A 13 -12.23 3.06 22.65
N SER A 14 -12.23 3.78 21.52
CA SER A 14 -13.43 4.26 20.84
C SER A 14 -13.96 3.28 19.80
N LEU A 15 -13.10 2.40 19.28
CA LEU A 15 -13.43 1.38 18.30
C LEU A 15 -13.96 0.10 18.96
N SER A 16 -14.87 -0.59 18.27
CA SER A 16 -15.20 -1.97 18.63
C SER A 16 -13.97 -2.87 18.40
N MET A 17 -13.83 -3.95 19.19
CA MET A 17 -12.72 -4.89 19.02
C MET A 17 -12.64 -5.43 17.59
N PHE A 18 -13.79 -5.73 16.97
CA PHE A 18 -13.84 -6.21 15.60
C PHE A 18 -13.33 -5.14 14.60
N THR A 19 -13.81 -3.90 14.70
CA THR A 19 -13.37 -2.80 13.84
C THR A 19 -11.88 -2.52 14.00
N PHE A 20 -11.40 -2.48 15.24
CA PHE A 20 -9.98 -2.30 15.55
C PHE A 20 -9.11 -3.37 14.91
N LEU A 21 -9.51 -4.65 15.00
CA LEU A 21 -8.80 -5.76 14.36
C LEU A 21 -8.82 -5.64 12.84
N CYS A 22 -9.98 -5.38 12.22
CA CYS A 22 -10.08 -5.21 10.77
C CYS A 22 -9.16 -4.09 10.26
N TYR A 23 -9.19 -2.92 10.90
CA TYR A 23 -8.36 -1.78 10.51
C TYR A 23 -6.87 -2.09 10.70
N SER A 24 -6.51 -2.72 11.82
CA SER A 24 -5.13 -3.11 12.11
C SER A 24 -4.61 -4.16 11.12
N ILE A 25 -5.44 -5.12 10.71
CA ILE A 25 -5.08 -6.14 9.71
C ILE A 25 -4.86 -5.50 8.34
N ILE A 26 -5.74 -4.59 7.91
CA ILE A 26 -5.61 -3.91 6.60
C ILE A 26 -4.33 -3.08 6.55
N CYS A 27 -4.10 -2.21 7.55
CA CYS A 27 -2.89 -1.40 7.60
C CYS A 27 -1.63 -2.25 7.83
N GLY A 28 -1.74 -3.30 8.65
CA GLY A 28 -0.67 -4.25 8.95
C GLY A 28 -0.27 -5.07 7.72
N PHE A 29 -1.22 -5.48 6.90
CA PHE A 29 -0.96 -6.17 5.63
C PHE A 29 -0.17 -5.28 4.67
N ASN A 30 -0.58 -4.02 4.52
CA ASN A 30 0.12 -3.06 3.67
C ASN A 30 1.57 -2.82 4.19
N LEU A 31 1.73 -2.72 5.52
CA LEU A 31 3.04 -2.61 6.14
C LEU A 31 3.90 -3.86 5.90
N PHE A 32 3.34 -5.05 6.10
CA PHE A 32 4.03 -6.31 5.87
C PHE A 32 4.49 -6.44 4.41
N HIS A 33 3.62 -6.11 3.47
CA HIS A 33 3.95 -6.12 2.04
C HIS A 33 5.13 -5.19 1.74
N LEU A 34 5.08 -3.94 2.22
CA LEU A 34 6.17 -2.98 2.00
C LEU A 34 7.47 -3.41 2.70
N SER A 35 7.39 -3.85 3.95
CA SER A 35 8.55 -4.30 4.72
C SER A 35 9.24 -5.50 4.08
N ARG A 36 8.49 -6.45 3.50
CA ARG A 36 9.07 -7.56 2.75
C ARG A 36 9.84 -7.08 1.52
N ARG A 37 9.28 -6.13 0.76
CA ARG A 37 9.97 -5.57 -0.41
C ARG A 37 11.27 -4.88 -0.01
N TRP A 38 11.25 -4.10 1.06
CA TRP A 38 12.46 -3.48 1.61
C TRP A 38 13.47 -4.51 2.11
N TYR A 39 13.04 -5.53 2.85
CA TYR A 39 13.92 -6.57 3.38
C TYR A 39 14.67 -7.34 2.29
N TYR A 40 14.00 -7.65 1.18
CA TYR A 40 14.61 -8.34 0.04
C TYR A 40 15.31 -7.39 -0.95
N ASN A 41 15.44 -6.10 -0.62
CA ASN A 41 15.95 -5.05 -1.52
C ASN A 41 15.27 -5.10 -2.91
N ILE A 42 13.97 -5.43 -2.92
CA ILE A 42 13.16 -5.40 -4.14
C ILE A 42 12.84 -3.93 -4.39
N ASP A 43 13.71 -3.32 -5.20
CA ASP A 43 13.61 -1.91 -5.61
C ASP A 43 12.32 -1.65 -6.42
N GLY A 44 11.70 -2.69 -6.97
CA GLY A 44 10.54 -2.62 -7.86
C GLY A 44 10.88 -2.22 -9.28
N ARG A 45 12.15 -1.91 -9.52
CA ARG A 45 12.67 -1.55 -10.83
C ARG A 45 12.52 -2.73 -11.78
N TYR A 46 11.78 -2.52 -12.87
CA TYR A 46 11.41 -3.50 -13.88
C TYR A 46 10.34 -4.54 -13.48
N ASP A 47 9.62 -4.37 -12.36
CA ASP A 47 8.52 -5.27 -11.98
C ASP A 47 7.44 -5.30 -13.10
N LEU A 48 7.04 -4.14 -13.65
CA LEU A 48 6.10 -4.07 -14.78
C LEU A 48 6.64 -4.74 -16.05
N LYS A 49 7.94 -4.68 -16.28
CA LYS A 49 8.56 -5.36 -17.43
C LYS A 49 8.54 -6.87 -17.26
N GLN A 50 8.87 -7.37 -16.07
CA GLN A 50 8.77 -8.80 -15.76
C GLN A 50 7.32 -9.27 -15.82
N PHE A 51 6.37 -8.46 -15.36
CA PHE A 51 4.94 -8.71 -15.51
C PHE A 51 4.52 -8.91 -16.99
N ILE A 52 5.05 -8.10 -17.91
CA ILE A 52 4.73 -8.21 -19.34
C ILE A 52 5.47 -9.39 -20.00
N ARG A 53 6.71 -9.66 -19.58
CA ARG A 53 7.58 -10.66 -20.21
C ARG A 53 7.32 -12.09 -19.74
N GLU A 54 6.95 -12.28 -18.49
CA GLU A 54 6.79 -13.62 -17.90
C GLU A 54 5.58 -14.36 -18.48
N SER A 55 5.82 -15.57 -18.96
CA SER A 55 4.80 -16.45 -19.52
C SER A 55 4.07 -17.27 -18.45
N GLU A 56 4.75 -17.55 -17.32
CA GLU A 56 4.15 -18.28 -16.21
C GLU A 56 3.14 -17.40 -15.46
N PRO A 57 1.85 -17.81 -15.41
CA PRO A 57 0.80 -16.97 -14.83
C PRO A 57 0.97 -16.75 -13.33
N THR A 58 1.51 -17.74 -12.61
CA THR A 58 1.76 -17.67 -11.16
C THR A 58 2.80 -16.60 -10.82
N VAL A 59 3.92 -16.59 -11.54
CA VAL A 59 5.00 -15.61 -11.38
C VAL A 59 4.53 -14.23 -11.83
N ARG A 60 3.81 -14.15 -12.95
CA ARG A 60 3.23 -12.90 -13.44
C ARG A 60 2.31 -12.24 -12.41
N VAL A 61 1.44 -13.00 -11.76
CA VAL A 61 0.55 -12.45 -10.72
C VAL A 61 1.33 -11.89 -9.54
N GLN A 62 2.48 -12.47 -9.16
CA GLN A 62 3.31 -11.94 -8.09
C GLN A 62 3.85 -10.54 -8.41
N TYR A 63 4.30 -10.32 -9.65
CA TYR A 63 4.74 -8.99 -10.11
C TYR A 63 3.59 -7.98 -10.16
N GLY A 64 2.42 -8.39 -10.67
CA GLY A 64 1.24 -7.52 -10.65
C GLY A 64 0.84 -7.15 -9.22
N PHE A 65 0.87 -8.11 -8.30
CA PHE A 65 0.58 -7.88 -6.89
C PHE A 65 1.57 -6.88 -6.28
N ALA A 66 2.86 -7.04 -6.57
CA ALA A 66 3.93 -6.15 -6.13
C ALA A 66 3.69 -4.67 -6.51
N ILE A 67 3.24 -4.42 -7.74
CA ILE A 67 3.05 -3.08 -8.31
C ILE A 67 1.76 -2.43 -7.82
N PHE A 68 0.65 -3.17 -7.84
CA PHE A 68 -0.68 -2.59 -7.62
C PHE A 68 -1.14 -2.64 -6.15
N THR A 69 -0.59 -3.53 -5.32
CA THR A 69 -1.03 -3.68 -3.93
C THR A 69 -0.93 -2.40 -3.12
N PRO A 70 0.17 -1.62 -3.13
CA PRO A 70 0.24 -0.38 -2.37
C PRO A 70 -0.86 0.62 -2.74
N THR A 71 -1.20 0.71 -4.03
CA THR A 71 -2.26 1.60 -4.55
C THR A 71 -3.64 1.11 -4.12
N VAL A 72 -3.94 -0.18 -4.33
CA VAL A 72 -5.22 -0.78 -3.95
C VAL A 72 -5.43 -0.69 -2.44
N MET A 73 -4.41 -1.02 -1.65
CA MET A 73 -4.47 -0.93 -0.19
C MET A 73 -4.65 0.52 0.28
N GLY A 74 -3.99 1.50 -0.35
CA GLY A 74 -4.18 2.92 -0.05
C GLY A 74 -5.61 3.40 -0.32
N LEU A 75 -6.24 2.95 -1.42
CA LEU A 75 -7.63 3.27 -1.72
C LEU A 75 -8.60 2.61 -0.72
N ILE A 76 -8.35 1.36 -0.35
CA ILE A 76 -9.13 0.62 0.64
C ILE A 76 -9.06 1.33 2.01
N THR A 77 -7.86 1.65 2.49
CA THR A 77 -7.70 2.32 3.78
C THR A 77 -8.30 3.74 3.76
N LEU A 78 -8.27 4.44 2.63
CA LEU A 78 -8.83 5.79 2.51
C LEU A 78 -10.36 5.78 2.54
N SER A 79 -10.96 4.72 2.01
CA SER A 79 -12.41 4.59 1.87
C SER A 79 -13.07 3.93 3.08
N LEU A 80 -12.40 2.97 3.74
CA LEU A 80 -13.01 2.14 4.79
C LEU A 80 -12.68 2.58 6.22
N ILE A 81 -11.54 3.23 6.45
CA ILE A 81 -11.08 3.53 7.81
C ILE A 81 -11.62 4.88 8.24
N GLU A 82 -12.59 4.82 9.16
CA GLU A 82 -13.18 5.99 9.80
C GLU A 82 -12.83 5.97 11.29
N LEU A 83 -12.25 7.08 11.75
CA LEU A 83 -11.81 7.27 13.12
C LEU A 83 -12.69 8.37 13.74
N GLN A 84 -13.10 8.20 14.99
CA GLN A 84 -14.09 9.05 15.65
C GLN A 84 -13.52 10.42 16.03
N ASN A 85 -12.22 10.51 16.36
CA ASN A 85 -11.57 11.77 16.68
C ASN A 85 -11.14 12.47 15.40
N GLY A 86 -11.74 13.63 15.12
CA GLY A 86 -11.46 14.40 13.89
C GLY A 86 -9.99 14.75 13.68
N PHE A 87 -9.22 15.00 14.74
CA PHE A 87 -7.78 15.29 14.63
C PHE A 87 -6.98 14.05 14.22
N VAL A 88 -7.21 12.92 14.92
CA VAL A 88 -6.55 11.64 14.61
C VAL A 88 -6.94 11.16 13.21
N HIS A 89 -8.22 11.30 12.85
CA HIS A 89 -8.74 10.98 11.53
C HIS A 89 -8.06 11.81 10.43
N SER A 90 -7.86 13.11 10.66
CA SER A 90 -7.21 14.00 9.70
C SER A 90 -5.73 13.62 9.49
N ILE A 91 -5.00 13.33 10.56
CA ILE A 91 -3.61 12.85 10.48
C ILE A 91 -3.57 11.52 9.73
N PHE A 92 -4.45 10.58 10.06
CA PHE A 92 -4.55 9.30 9.38
C PHE A 92 -4.75 9.48 7.87
N ARG A 93 -5.72 10.32 7.46
CA ARG A 93 -5.99 10.60 6.05
C ARG A 93 -4.80 11.27 5.36
N LEU A 94 -4.12 12.21 6.00
CA LEU A 94 -2.93 12.85 5.43
C LEU A 94 -1.83 11.82 5.11
N PHE A 95 -1.48 10.96 6.08
CA PHE A 95 -0.49 9.91 5.85
C PHE A 95 -0.94 8.89 4.80
N ASN A 96 -2.25 8.64 4.70
CA ASN A 96 -2.81 7.78 3.69
C ASN A 96 -2.72 8.38 2.28
N ILE A 97 -3.06 9.65 2.12
CA ILE A 97 -2.90 10.38 0.86
C ILE A 97 -1.43 10.38 0.43
N ILE A 98 -0.50 10.67 1.34
CA ILE A 98 0.95 10.62 1.04
C ILE A 98 1.33 9.21 0.56
N GLN A 99 0.89 8.16 1.25
CA GLN A 99 1.17 6.78 0.85
C GLN A 99 0.59 6.44 -0.53
N LEU A 100 -0.62 6.91 -0.83
CA LEU A 100 -1.27 6.69 -2.11
C LEU A 100 -0.55 7.45 -3.24
N LEU A 101 -0.14 8.69 -3.01
CA LEU A 101 0.63 9.48 -3.97
C LEU A 101 1.98 8.83 -4.28
N LEU A 102 2.68 8.31 -3.27
CA LEU A 102 3.94 7.57 -3.47
C LEU A 102 3.72 6.28 -4.26
N ALA A 103 2.63 5.55 -3.99
CA ALA A 103 2.28 4.34 -4.75
C ALA A 103 1.94 4.67 -6.22
N LEU A 104 1.16 5.73 -6.46
CA LEU A 104 0.86 6.19 -7.82
C LEU A 104 2.12 6.68 -8.55
N ALA A 105 3.02 7.37 -7.85
CA ALA A 105 4.30 7.81 -8.41
C ALA A 105 5.17 6.60 -8.80
N GLN A 106 5.26 5.57 -7.97
CA GLN A 106 5.96 4.33 -8.30
C GLN A 106 5.39 3.69 -9.57
N VAL A 107 4.07 3.48 -9.62
CA VAL A 107 3.39 2.92 -10.81
C VAL A 107 3.68 3.77 -12.05
N SER A 108 3.57 5.10 -11.94
CA SER A 108 3.82 6.02 -13.06
C SER A 108 5.27 5.94 -13.56
N LEU A 109 6.24 5.84 -12.64
CA LEU A 109 7.65 5.68 -13.00
C LEU A 109 7.91 4.36 -13.71
N GLU A 110 7.28 3.27 -13.29
CA GLU A 110 7.39 1.98 -13.97
C GLU A 110 6.81 2.02 -15.39
N PHE A 111 5.63 2.62 -15.59
CA PHE A 111 5.06 2.82 -16.92
C PHE A 111 5.96 3.70 -17.80
N TYR A 112 6.54 4.77 -17.24
CA TYR A 112 7.48 5.62 -17.96
C TYR A 112 8.73 4.84 -18.41
N GLU A 113 9.31 4.01 -17.53
CA GLU A 113 10.47 3.19 -17.88
C GLU A 113 10.17 2.19 -18.99
N VAL A 114 9.03 1.50 -18.92
CA VAL A 114 8.65 0.49 -19.92
C VAL A 114 8.26 1.11 -21.27
N LEU A 115 7.45 2.17 -21.27
CA LEU A 115 6.88 2.72 -22.50
C LEU A 115 7.79 3.74 -23.20
N VAL A 116 8.51 4.57 -22.43
CA VAL A 116 9.30 5.68 -22.99
C VAL A 116 10.76 5.31 -23.13
N ARG A 117 11.35 4.67 -22.10
CA ARG A 117 12.76 4.32 -22.11
C ARG A 117 13.06 3.08 -22.95
N GLY A 118 12.05 2.23 -23.20
CA GLY A 118 12.13 1.08 -24.10
C GLY A 118 13.14 0.01 -23.69
N ASN A 119 13.57 0.01 -22.43
CA ASN A 119 14.60 -0.90 -21.93
C ASN A 119 14.03 -2.25 -21.53
#